data_AF-F0I0X8-F1
#
_entry.id   AF-F0I0X8-F1
#
_cell.length_a   1.000
_cell.length_b   1.000
_cell.length_c   1.000
_cell.angle_alpha   90.00
_cell.angle_beta   90.00
_cell.angle_gamma   90.00
#
_symmetry.space_group_name_H-M   'P 1'
#
loop_
_entity.id
_entity.type
_entity.pdbx_description
1 polymer ?
#
loop_
_entity_poly.entity_id
_entity_poly.type
_entity_poly.pdbx_seq_one_letter_code
_entity_poly.pdbx_strand_id
1 'polypeptide(L)'
;MKWILTGICLLWNLIVFLLYGWDKRKAKKNHYRIPEKTLLLSALVAGGLGALLGGRLFHHKTRKWYFWLAWICGIIVEIGILYYIWRS
;
A
#
# COMPACT_ATOMS: atom_id res chain seq x y z
N MET A 1 -18.43 5.19 15.43
CA MET A 1 -17.17 5.77 14.89
C MET A 1 -16.14 4.72 14.46
N LYS A 2 -15.87 3.67 15.26
CA LYS A 2 -14.87 2.62 14.94
C LYS A 2 -15.00 2.02 13.54
N TRP A 3 -16.21 1.63 13.15
CA TRP A 3 -16.51 1.08 11.82
C TRP A 3 -16.20 2.03 10.67
N ILE A 4 -16.48 3.33 10.83
CA ILE A 4 -16.20 4.36 9.81
C ILE A 4 -14.69 4.49 9.59
N LEU A 5 -13.92 4.57 10.68
CA LEU A 5 -12.46 4.64 10.62
C LEU A 5 -11.85 3.39 9.99
N THR A 6 -12.38 2.21 10.34
CA THR A 6 -11.95 0.94 9.74
C THR A 6 -12.25 0.90 8.24
N GLY A 7 -13.41 1.41 7.82
CA GLY A 7 -13.79 1.56 6.41
C GLY A 7 -12.86 2.49 5.63
N ILE A 8 -12.41 3.59 6.25
CA ILE A 8 -11.43 4.51 5.65
C ILE A 8 -10.08 3.80 5.43
N CYS A 9 -9.59 3.03 6.40
CA CYS A 9 -8.37 2.23 6.23
C CYS A 9 -8.48 1.21 5.08
N LEU A 10 -9.63 0.54 4.96
CA LEU A 10 -9.90 -0.40 3.87
C LEU A 10 -9.91 0.29 2.51
N LEU A 11 -10.58 1.44 2.40
CA LEU A 11 -10.60 2.25 1.18
C LEU A 11 -9.19 2.71 0.78
N TRP A 12 -8.40 3.14 1.76
CA TRP A 12 -7.02 3.55 1.50
C TRP A 12 -6.17 2.40 0.96
N ASN A 13 -6.27 1.19 1.53
CA ASN A 13 -5.60 0.01 1.00
C ASN A 13 -6.02 -0.33 -0.43
N LEU A 14 -7.30 -0.17 -0.75
CA LEU A 14 -7.79 -0.35 -2.11
C LEU A 14 -7.15 0.67 -3.07
N ILE A 15 -7.05 1.94 -2.66
CA ILE A 15 -6.37 2.98 -3.46
C ILE A 15 -4.90 2.62 -3.69
N VAL A 16 -4.18 2.23 -2.64
CA VAL A 16 -2.75 1.86 -2.75
C VAL A 16 -2.58 0.64 -3.66
N PHE A 17 -3.44 -0.38 -3.54
CA PHE A 17 -3.45 -1.53 -4.43
C PHE A 17 -3.64 -1.12 -5.90
N LEU A 18 -4.60 -0.25 -6.19
CA LEU A 18 -4.85 0.27 -7.53
C LEU A 18 -3.65 1.09 -8.05
N LEU A 19 -2.97 1.82 -7.18
CA LEU A 19 -1.78 2.63 -7.51
C LEU A 19 -0.63 1.74 -8.00
N TYR A 20 -0.39 0.61 -7.33
CA TYR A 20 0.57 -0.41 -7.77
C TYR A 20 0.18 -1.05 -9.11
N GLY A 21 -1.11 -1.32 -9.31
CA GLY A 21 -1.63 -1.83 -10.59
C GLY A 21 -1.50 -0.82 -11.73
N TRP A 22 -1.77 0.45 -11.44
CA TRP A 22 -1.62 1.53 -12.39
C TRP A 22 -0.17 1.68 -12.82
N ASP A 23 0.78 1.65 -11.88
CA ASP A 23 2.20 1.74 -12.22
C ASP A 23 2.63 0.60 -13.16
N LYS A 24 2.15 -0.64 -12.93
CA LYS A 24 2.38 -1.76 -13.85
C LYS A 24 1.81 -1.50 -15.25
N ARG A 25 0.60 -0.94 -15.35
CA ARG A 25 -0.01 -0.58 -16.64
C ARG A 25 0.78 0.52 -17.35
N LYS A 26 1.24 1.55 -16.63
CA LYS A 26 2.11 2.61 -17.18
C LYS A 26 3.43 2.03 -17.70
N ALA A 27 4.03 1.08 -16.96
CA ALA A 27 5.25 0.40 -17.37
C ALA A 27 5.07 -0.43 -18.66
N LYS A 28 3.89 -1.03 -18.89
CA LYS A 28 3.59 -1.75 -20.15
C LYS A 28 3.35 -0.81 -21.34
N LYS A 29 2.81 0.38 -21.11
CA LYS A 29 2.47 1.36 -22.16
C LYS A 29 3.60 2.37 -22.45
N ASN A 30 4.82 2.15 -21.93
CA ASN A 30 5.95 3.09 -22.05
C ASN A 30 5.63 4.54 -21.62
N HIS A 31 4.66 4.72 -20.71
CA HIS A 31 4.36 6.02 -20.13
C HIS A 31 5.27 6.33 -18.93
N TYR A 32 5.32 7.61 -18.53
CA TYR A 32 6.00 8.04 -17.31
C TYR A 32 5.61 7.18 -16.11
N ARG A 33 6.61 6.53 -15.51
CA ARG A 33 6.45 5.67 -14.32
C ARG A 33 6.22 6.51 -13.07
N ILE A 34 5.49 5.96 -12.11
CA ILE A 34 5.28 6.61 -10.82
C ILE A 34 6.61 6.57 -10.04
N PRO A 35 7.01 7.67 -9.38
CA PRO A 35 8.22 7.68 -8.56
C PRO A 35 8.15 6.60 -7.47
N GLU A 36 9.25 5.88 -7.25
CA GLU A 36 9.33 4.85 -6.20
C GLU A 36 9.01 5.43 -4.82
N LYS A 37 9.41 6.68 -4.58
CA LYS A 37 9.11 7.39 -3.32
C LYS A 37 7.61 7.47 -3.05
N THR A 38 6.78 7.75 -4.06
CA THR A 38 5.33 7.85 -3.90
C THR A 38 4.72 6.49 -3.54
N LEU A 39 5.17 5.42 -4.19
CA LEU A 39 4.72 4.05 -3.89
C LEU A 39 5.10 3.66 -2.45
N LEU A 40 6.35 3.91 -2.06
CA LEU A 40 6.84 3.61 -0.70
C LEU A 40 6.11 4.43 0.37
N LEU A 41 5.94 5.74 0.16
CA LEU A 41 5.20 6.60 1.08
C LEU A 41 3.75 6.16 1.21
N SER A 42 3.08 5.83 0.11
CA SER A 42 1.69 5.36 0.14
C SER A 42 1.53 4.05 0.91
N ALA A 43 2.51 3.16 0.83
CA ALA A 43 2.54 1.93 1.63
C ALA A 43 2.75 2.21 3.12
N LEU A 44 3.66 3.14 3.46
CA LEU A 44 3.98 3.49 4.85
C LEU A 44 2.84 4.20 5.58
N VAL A 45 2.03 4.99 4.88
CA VAL A 45 0.86 5.70 5.45
C VAL A 45 -0.32 4.73 5.53
N ALA A 46 -0.21 3.66 6.31
CA ALA A 46 -1.29 2.69 6.56
C ALA A 46 -1.89 2.00 5.30
N GLY A 47 -1.07 1.83 4.25
CA GLY A 47 -1.45 1.16 3.01
C GLY A 47 -0.68 -0.12 2.76
N GLY A 48 -0.11 -0.72 3.82
CA GLY A 48 0.85 -1.81 3.71
C GLY A 48 0.24 -3.08 3.11
N LEU A 49 -1.00 -3.42 3.49
CA LEU A 49 -1.70 -4.59 2.93
C LEU A 49 -1.99 -4.42 1.44
N GLY A 50 -2.49 -3.25 1.03
CA GLY A 50 -2.78 -2.90 -0.35
C GLY A 50 -1.51 -2.88 -1.21
N ALA A 51 -0.42 -2.34 -0.68
CA ALA A 51 0.88 -2.32 -1.34
C ALA A 51 1.48 -3.72 -1.50
N LEU A 52 1.37 -4.58 -0.48
CA LEU A 52 1.84 -5.96 -0.53
C LEU A 52 1.04 -6.79 -1.54
N LEU A 53 -0.29 -6.69 -1.51
CA LEU A 53 -1.16 -7.37 -2.47
C LEU A 53 -0.90 -6.87 -3.89
N GLY A 54 -0.79 -5.55 -4.08
CA GLY A 54 -0.52 -4.96 -5.39
C GLY A 54 0.86 -5.38 -5.91
N GLY A 55 1.90 -5.25 -5.09
CA GLY A 55 3.26 -5.64 -5.42
C GLY A 55 3.37 -7.12 -5.80
N ARG A 56 2.73 -8.01 -5.05
CA ARG A 56 2.74 -9.46 -5.29
C ARG A 56 1.91 -9.84 -6.51
N LEU A 57 0.68 -9.35 -6.64
CA LEU A 57 -0.20 -9.69 -7.76
C LEU A 57 0.35 -9.20 -9.10
N PHE A 58 0.85 -7.96 -9.15
CA PHE A 58 1.41 -7.39 -10.38
C PHE A 58 2.87 -7.81 -10.63
N HIS A 59 3.46 -8.63 -9.75
CA HIS A 59 4.87 -9.03 -9.75
C HIS A 59 5.76 -7.80 -10.02
N HIS A 60 5.45 -6.70 -9.31
CA HIS A 60 6.02 -5.40 -9.58
C HIS A 60 7.02 -5.05 -8.48
N LYS A 61 8.30 -4.93 -8.84
CA LYS A 61 9.40 -4.52 -7.95
C LYS A 61 9.58 -5.37 -6.68
N THR A 62 9.15 -6.63 -6.71
CA THR A 62 9.35 -7.63 -5.64
C THR A 62 10.80 -8.03 -5.39
N ARG A 63 11.74 -7.69 -6.30
CA ARG A 63 13.18 -7.93 -6.13
C ARG A 63 13.90 -6.86 -5.29
N LYS A 64 13.28 -5.71 -5.03
CA LYS A 64 13.88 -4.63 -4.23
C LYS A 64 13.53 -4.87 -2.76
N TRP A 65 14.53 -5.15 -1.91
CA TRP A 65 14.31 -5.45 -0.48
C TRP A 65 13.59 -4.31 0.27
N TYR A 66 13.86 -3.05 -0.10
CA TYR A 66 13.25 -1.89 0.55
C TYR A 66 11.75 -1.72 0.24
N PHE A 67 11.24 -2.32 -0.84
CA PHE A 67 9.79 -2.39 -1.08
C PHE A 67 9.12 -3.34 -0.08
N TRP A 68 9.72 -4.50 0.17
CA TRP A 68 9.26 -5.42 1.21
C TRP A 68 9.29 -4.78 2.59
N LEU A 69 10.38 -4.06 2.92
CA LEU A 69 10.46 -3.33 4.18
C LEU A 69 9.32 -2.32 4.31
N ALA A 70 9.07 -1.49 3.29
CA ALA A 70 7.99 -0.51 3.32
C ALA A 70 6.60 -1.14 3.46
N TRP A 71 6.35 -2.28 2.80
CA TRP A 71 5.09 -3.01 2.93
C TRP A 71 4.88 -3.54 4.35
N ILE A 72 5.90 -4.19 4.92
CA ILE A 72 5.84 -4.75 6.28
C ILE A 72 5.68 -3.62 7.31
N CYS A 73 6.47 -2.55 7.20
CA CYS A 73 6.34 -1.38 8.06
C CYS A 73 4.94 -0.76 7.95
N GLY A 74 4.40 -0.61 6.74
CA GLY A 74 3.05 -0.13 6.51
C GLY A 74 1.98 -1.00 7.18
N ILE A 75 2.13 -2.33 7.13
CA ILE A 75 1.21 -3.28 7.78
C ILE A 75 1.28 -3.13 9.31
N ILE A 76 2.48 -2.99 9.88
CA ILE A 76 2.65 -2.79 11.33
C ILE A 76 1.95 -1.49 11.78
N VAL A 77 2.15 -0.40 11.02
CA VAL A 77 1.49 0.89 11.29
C VAL A 77 -0.03 0.74 11.21
N GLU A 78 -0.53 0.06 10.18
CA GLU A 78 -1.96 -0.18 9.98
C GLU A 78 -2.57 -1.01 11.12
N ILE A 79 -1.93 -2.10 11.54
CA ILE A 79 -2.36 -2.91 12.68
C ILE A 79 -2.36 -2.07 13.96
N GLY A 80 -1.34 -1.23 14.19
CA GLY A 80 -1.28 -0.33 15.34
C GLY A 80 -2.44 0.67 15.38
N ILE A 81 -2.77 1.28 14.23
CA ILE A 81 -3.90 2.19 14.09
C ILE A 81 -5.22 1.47 14.36
N LEU A 82 -5.43 0.29 13.74
CA LEU A 82 -6.62 -0.52 13.96
C LEU A 82 -6.75 -0.94 15.43
N TYR A 83 -5.67 -1.38 16.05
CA TYR A 83 -5.66 -1.74 17.47
C TYR A 83 -6.07 -0.55 18.35
N TYR A 84 -5.53 0.65 18.11
CA TYR A 84 -5.90 1.86 18.84
C TYR A 84 -7.40 2.21 18.68
N ILE A 85 -7.92 2.15 17.45
CA ILE A 85 -9.34 2.41 17.14
C ILE A 85 -10.28 1.44 17.86
N TRP A 86 -9.90 0.16 17.92
CA TRP A 86 -10.74 -0.87 18.53
C TRP A 86 -10.64 -0.87 20.06
N ARG A 87 -9.46 -0.54 20.61
CA ARG A 87 -9.19 -0.43 22.05
C ARG A 87 -9.92 0.73 22.72
N SER A 88 -10.02 1.87 22.05
CA SER A 88 -10.69 3.10 22.53
C SER A 88 -12.19 3.01 22.37
#